data_AF-A0A2E9XEP3-F1
#
_entry.id   AF-A0A2E9XEP3-F1
#
_cell.length_a   1.000
_cell.length_b   1.000
_cell.length_c   1.000
_cell.angle_alpha   90.00
_cell.angle_beta   90.00
_cell.angle_gamma   90.00
#
_symmetry.space_group_name_H-M   'P 1'
#
loop_
_entity.id
_entity.type
_entity.pdbx_description
1 polymer ?
#
loop_
_entity_poly.entity_id
_entity_poly.type
_entity_poly.pdbx_seq_one_letter_code
_entity_poly.pdbx_strand_id
1 'polypeptide(L)'
;MSNVANEEMLIEAEDFDDYGGWVLDSQFDHEMGSPYLLAHGYGRPVDDASTTVELDQSGTYEVWVRAKDWVPAHHPGRFELSLGAARLKGEFGANGQDWCWERAGSIELEAGPLKVILHDLTGFDARCDAIYISRNGGQPIDGAESDARAWRRRLRGLPDEPTAEGPFDVVFVGGGVTGSVGALAAARLGLRVAVVQNRPVLGGNASIEIGIGPRGEKGSLVAEAIARKPDGDLQIGQLLTAEPNATIYLHHQVFDLELNGRVIESIDAREALSGREIRIAASQFIDCTGTAILAVLAGIPTMFGVESADEFGESLAPPERLEQHHGHTVFFRTRMA
;
A
#
# COMPACT_ATOMS: atom_id res chain seq x y z
N MET A 1 33.98 8.03 1.41
CA MET A 1 33.07 6.87 1.57
C MET A 1 33.43 5.92 0.45
N SER A 2 33.84 4.69 0.78
CA SER A 2 34.19 3.68 -0.21
C SER A 2 32.98 3.45 -1.10
N ASN A 3 33.15 3.65 -2.41
CA ASN A 3 32.18 3.30 -3.43
C ASN A 3 32.15 1.77 -3.50
N VAL A 4 31.45 1.14 -2.56
CA VAL A 4 31.19 -0.31 -2.62
C VAL A 4 30.18 -0.44 -3.76
N ALA A 5 30.67 -0.88 -4.91
CA ALA A 5 29.81 -1.11 -6.06
C ALA A 5 28.78 -2.19 -5.69
N ASN A 6 27.52 -1.93 -6.00
CA ASN A 6 26.39 -2.76 -5.57
C ASN A 6 26.45 -4.13 -6.27
N GLU A 7 26.71 -5.18 -5.50
CA GLU A 7 26.68 -6.58 -5.98
C GLU A 7 25.29 -7.22 -5.90
N GLU A 8 24.36 -6.50 -5.27
CA GLU A 8 22.97 -6.85 -5.05
C GLU A 8 22.12 -5.63 -5.38
N MET A 9 20.95 -5.86 -5.98
CA MET A 9 19.99 -4.80 -6.25
C MET A 9 18.58 -5.35 -6.08
N LEU A 10 17.75 -4.53 -5.43
CA LEU A 10 16.32 -4.75 -5.30
C LEU A 10 15.61 -3.68 -6.13
N ILE A 11 14.68 -4.11 -6.98
CA ILE A 11 13.87 -3.25 -7.84
C ILE A 11 12.42 -3.53 -7.44
N GLU A 12 11.80 -2.63 -6.69
CA GLU A 12 10.44 -2.80 -6.20
C GLU A 12 9.42 -2.28 -7.22
N ALA A 13 8.16 -2.66 -7.06
CA ALA A 13 7.05 -2.29 -7.91
C ALA A 13 6.94 -0.76 -8.09
N GLU A 14 7.13 -0.02 -7.00
CA GLU A 14 7.10 1.44 -7.02
C GLU A 14 8.29 2.09 -7.74
N ASP A 15 9.40 1.36 -7.95
CA ASP A 15 10.59 1.86 -8.64
C ASP A 15 10.40 1.87 -10.19
N PHE A 16 9.23 1.45 -10.68
CA PHE A 16 8.95 1.46 -12.11
C PHE A 16 8.59 2.85 -12.65
N ASP A 17 9.34 3.34 -13.65
CA ASP A 17 9.12 4.66 -14.27
C ASP A 17 7.82 4.75 -15.08
N ASP A 18 7.45 3.65 -15.75
CA ASP A 18 6.27 3.55 -16.60
C ASP A 18 5.55 2.23 -16.27
N TYR A 19 4.33 2.31 -15.75
CA TYR A 19 3.54 1.12 -15.46
C TYR A 19 2.86 0.55 -16.70
N GLY A 20 2.91 1.23 -17.86
CA GLY A 20 2.19 0.80 -19.06
C GLY A 20 0.69 0.68 -18.75
N GLY A 21 0.16 -0.54 -18.83
CA GLY A 21 -1.21 -0.84 -18.41
C GLY A 21 -1.33 -1.55 -17.05
N TRP A 22 -0.22 -1.72 -16.33
CA TRP A 22 -0.22 -2.16 -14.94
C TRP A 22 -0.64 -1.04 -14.00
N VAL A 23 -1.08 -1.38 -12.80
CA VAL A 23 -1.37 -0.43 -11.74
C VAL A 23 -0.59 -0.77 -10.48
N LEU A 24 -0.06 0.24 -9.79
CA LEU A 24 0.52 0.06 -8.47
C LEU A 24 -0.60 -0.09 -7.44
N ASP A 25 -0.61 -1.21 -6.74
CA ASP A 25 -1.58 -1.52 -5.70
C ASP A 25 -0.90 -1.63 -4.33
N SER A 26 -1.37 -0.81 -3.38
CA SER A 26 -0.90 -0.76 -2.00
C SER A 26 -1.91 -1.34 -1.00
N GLN A 27 -3.04 -1.90 -1.45
CA GLN A 27 -4.14 -2.29 -0.57
C GLN A 27 -3.73 -3.30 0.52
N PHE A 28 -2.81 -4.21 0.19
CA PHE A 28 -2.36 -5.28 1.07
C PHE A 28 -0.94 -5.05 1.62
N ASP A 29 -0.43 -3.82 1.58
CA ASP A 29 0.94 -3.48 2.03
C ASP A 29 1.22 -3.94 3.48
N HIS A 30 0.22 -3.90 4.35
CA HIS A 30 0.34 -4.38 5.74
C HIS A 30 0.58 -5.90 5.85
N GLU A 31 0.07 -6.70 4.92
CA GLU A 31 0.27 -8.16 4.87
C GLU A 31 1.56 -8.52 4.14
N MET A 32 1.87 -7.79 3.05
CA MET A 32 2.93 -8.17 2.11
C MET A 32 4.27 -7.51 2.40
N GLY A 33 4.24 -6.38 3.13
CA GLY A 33 5.41 -5.56 3.47
C GLY A 33 5.78 -4.52 2.41
N SER A 34 5.08 -4.49 1.27
CA SER A 34 5.31 -3.56 0.15
C SER A 34 4.06 -3.47 -0.76
N PRO A 35 3.97 -2.46 -1.64
CA PRO A 35 3.06 -2.46 -2.79
C PRO A 35 3.47 -3.47 -3.87
N TYR A 36 2.60 -3.65 -4.88
CA TYR A 36 2.89 -4.49 -6.04
C TYR A 36 2.26 -3.94 -7.33
N LEU A 37 2.82 -4.32 -8.48
CA LEU A 37 2.21 -4.08 -9.78
C LEU A 37 1.15 -5.15 -10.09
N LEU A 38 -0.02 -4.70 -10.54
CA LEU A 38 -1.16 -5.52 -10.91
C LEU A 38 -1.55 -5.29 -12.39
N ALA A 39 -1.57 -6.36 -13.19
CA ALA A 39 -2.00 -6.31 -14.60
C ALA A 39 -3.48 -6.66 -14.78
N HIS A 40 -4.38 -5.68 -14.66
CA HIS A 40 -5.81 -5.90 -14.83
C HIS A 40 -6.31 -5.45 -16.22
N GLY A 41 -6.19 -6.33 -17.21
CA GLY A 41 -6.57 -6.07 -18.60
C GLY A 41 -7.91 -6.66 -19.05
N TYR A 42 -8.75 -7.10 -18.11
CA TYR A 42 -10.03 -7.79 -18.39
C TYR A 42 -9.86 -9.00 -19.35
N GLY A 43 -8.79 -9.77 -19.17
CA GLY A 43 -8.46 -10.93 -19.99
C GLY A 43 -7.79 -10.62 -21.31
N ARG A 44 -7.28 -9.41 -21.48
CA ARG A 44 -6.37 -9.03 -22.56
C ARG A 44 -5.06 -8.56 -21.94
N PRO A 45 -3.91 -9.05 -22.40
CA PRO A 45 -2.63 -8.56 -21.94
C PRO A 45 -2.58 -7.02 -21.95
N VAL A 46 -2.14 -6.44 -20.84
CA VAL A 46 -1.92 -4.99 -20.73
C VAL A 46 -0.56 -4.60 -21.32
N ASP A 47 -0.37 -3.32 -21.60
CA ASP A 47 0.92 -2.79 -22.06
C ASP A 47 2.00 -3.00 -20.97
N ASP A 48 3.22 -3.28 -21.40
CA ASP A 48 4.35 -3.61 -20.53
C ASP A 48 4.66 -2.51 -19.49
N ALA A 49 4.97 -2.91 -18.26
CA ALA A 49 5.58 -2.02 -17.28
C ALA A 49 7.11 -2.02 -17.47
N SER A 50 7.76 -0.86 -17.36
CA SER A 50 9.18 -0.76 -17.56
C SER A 50 9.89 0.29 -16.71
N THR A 51 11.17 0.05 -16.42
CA THR A 51 12.07 0.97 -15.71
C THR A 51 13.50 0.82 -16.19
N THR A 52 14.38 1.74 -15.79
CA THR A 52 15.82 1.64 -16.07
C THR A 52 16.61 1.81 -14.78
N VAL A 53 17.45 0.84 -14.47
CA VAL A 53 18.33 0.86 -13.30
C VAL A 53 19.79 0.89 -13.72
N GLU A 54 20.67 1.43 -12.87
CA GLU A 54 22.11 1.51 -13.16
C GLU A 54 22.87 0.37 -12.48
N LEU A 55 23.49 -0.51 -13.27
CA LEU A 55 24.38 -1.55 -12.77
C LEU A 55 25.81 -1.03 -12.66
N ASP A 56 26.41 -1.17 -11.48
CA ASP A 56 27.80 -0.73 -11.28
C ASP A 56 28.84 -1.64 -11.97
N GLN A 57 28.50 -2.90 -12.22
CA GLN A 57 29.46 -3.91 -12.67
C GLN A 57 28.86 -4.93 -13.64
N SER A 58 29.66 -5.35 -14.63
CA SER A 58 29.32 -6.48 -15.49
C SER A 58 29.52 -7.81 -14.76
N GLY A 59 28.82 -8.86 -15.22
CA GLY A 59 29.03 -10.24 -14.82
C GLY A 59 27.75 -11.07 -14.78
N THR A 60 27.87 -12.28 -14.24
CA THR A 60 26.74 -13.19 -14.03
C THR A 60 25.92 -12.76 -12.80
N TYR A 61 24.63 -12.51 -12.99
CA TYR A 61 23.67 -12.26 -11.92
C TYR A 61 22.68 -13.42 -11.82
N GLU A 62 22.42 -13.87 -10.60
CA GLU A 62 21.24 -14.66 -10.27
C GLU A 62 20.05 -13.71 -10.10
N VAL A 63 18.87 -14.14 -10.57
CA VAL A 63 17.66 -13.31 -10.64
C VAL A 63 16.52 -14.01 -9.93
N TRP A 64 15.75 -13.22 -9.17
CA TRP A 64 14.52 -13.64 -8.51
C TRP A 64 13.41 -12.63 -8.75
N VAL A 65 12.18 -13.13 -8.79
CA VAL A 65 10.96 -12.34 -8.95
C VAL A 65 10.02 -12.67 -7.81
N ARG A 66 9.56 -11.68 -7.04
CA ARG A 66 8.54 -11.87 -6.01
C ARG A 66 7.17 -11.71 -6.64
N ALA A 67 6.42 -12.80 -6.68
CA ALA A 67 5.12 -12.88 -7.33
C ALA A 67 4.13 -13.67 -6.49
N LYS A 68 2.85 -13.62 -6.90
CA LYS A 68 1.77 -14.40 -6.29
C LYS A 68 0.96 -15.11 -7.37
N ASP A 69 0.77 -16.42 -7.18
CA ASP A 69 -0.22 -17.18 -7.93
C ASP A 69 -1.57 -17.11 -7.21
N TRP A 70 -2.37 -16.12 -7.59
CA TRP A 70 -3.60 -15.79 -6.86
C TRP A 70 -4.76 -16.76 -7.10
N VAL A 71 -4.69 -17.59 -8.15
CA VAL A 71 -5.60 -18.74 -8.35
C VAL A 71 -4.79 -19.94 -8.83
N PRO A 72 -4.16 -20.69 -7.90
CA PRO A 72 -3.30 -21.83 -8.23
C PRO A 72 -3.92 -22.89 -9.14
N ALA A 73 -5.25 -23.03 -9.14
CA ALA A 73 -5.94 -24.00 -10.00
C ALA A 73 -5.93 -23.60 -11.50
N HIS A 74 -5.69 -22.33 -11.81
CA HIS A 74 -5.84 -21.77 -13.16
C HIS A 74 -4.64 -20.93 -13.62
N HIS A 75 -3.78 -20.50 -12.69
CA HIS A 75 -2.63 -19.62 -12.95
C HIS A 75 -3.02 -18.43 -13.86
N PRO A 76 -4.03 -17.62 -13.51
CA PRO A 76 -4.56 -16.65 -14.46
C PRO A 76 -3.68 -15.40 -14.58
N GLY A 77 -2.80 -15.09 -13.62
CA GLY A 77 -1.97 -13.88 -13.59
C GLY A 77 -0.51 -14.12 -13.98
N ARG A 78 -0.28 -14.72 -15.15
CA ARG A 78 1.10 -15.06 -15.59
C ARG A 78 1.76 -13.90 -16.30
N PHE A 79 3.06 -13.76 -16.09
CA PHE A 79 3.87 -12.73 -16.72
C PHE A 79 5.31 -13.20 -16.93
N GLU A 80 6.06 -12.45 -17.72
CA GLU A 80 7.49 -12.70 -17.96
C GLU A 80 8.33 -11.46 -17.68
N LEU A 81 9.64 -11.66 -17.48
CA LEU A 81 10.60 -10.60 -17.18
C LEU A 81 11.66 -10.51 -18.29
N SER A 82 11.92 -9.30 -18.76
CA SER A 82 13.09 -8.98 -19.58
C SER A 82 14.09 -8.10 -18.81
N LEU A 83 15.37 -8.44 -18.95
CA LEU A 83 16.50 -7.65 -18.46
C LEU A 83 17.40 -7.30 -19.66
N GLY A 84 17.47 -6.01 -19.99
CA GLY A 84 18.10 -5.52 -21.21
C GLY A 84 17.39 -6.05 -22.45
N ALA A 85 18.15 -6.66 -23.36
CA ALA A 85 17.59 -7.30 -24.57
C ALA A 85 17.14 -8.75 -24.34
N ALA A 86 17.38 -9.32 -23.16
CA ALA A 86 17.13 -10.72 -22.88
C ALA A 86 15.80 -10.91 -22.15
N ARG A 87 14.90 -11.68 -22.76
CA ARG A 87 13.69 -12.18 -22.12
C ARG A 87 14.02 -13.48 -21.38
N LEU A 88 13.84 -13.49 -20.06
CA LEU A 88 14.18 -14.64 -19.23
C LEU A 88 13.27 -15.83 -19.56
N LYS A 89 13.81 -17.04 -19.36
CA LYS A 89 13.05 -18.28 -19.63
C LYS A 89 12.18 -18.61 -18.43
N GLY A 90 10.87 -18.56 -18.61
CA GLY A 90 9.89 -18.97 -17.60
C GLY A 90 8.77 -17.95 -17.45
N GLU A 91 7.62 -18.42 -16.98
CA GLU A 91 6.48 -17.60 -16.60
C GLU A 91 6.44 -17.52 -15.07
N PHE A 92 6.19 -16.32 -14.52
CA PHE A 92 6.04 -16.08 -13.08
C PHE A 92 4.56 -15.95 -12.71
N GLY A 93 4.24 -16.08 -11.41
CA GLY A 93 2.85 -16.02 -10.93
C GLY A 93 2.04 -17.28 -11.25
N ALA A 94 2.72 -18.42 -11.45
CA ALA A 94 2.13 -19.68 -11.88
C ALA A 94 2.68 -20.90 -11.11
N ASN A 95 3.14 -20.71 -9.88
CA ASN A 95 3.86 -21.72 -9.10
C ASN A 95 2.99 -22.40 -8.01
N GLY A 96 1.72 -22.03 -7.91
CA GLY A 96 0.77 -22.52 -6.91
C GLY A 96 1.00 -22.01 -5.48
N GLN A 97 1.83 -20.99 -5.30
CA GLN A 97 2.16 -20.41 -4.01
C GLN A 97 1.50 -19.03 -3.85
N ASP A 98 1.37 -18.60 -2.59
CA ASP A 98 1.07 -17.21 -2.27
C ASP A 98 2.27 -16.32 -2.64
N TRP A 99 2.41 -15.14 -2.04
CA TRP A 99 3.61 -14.31 -2.18
C TRP A 99 4.89 -15.08 -1.84
N CYS A 100 5.78 -15.19 -2.83
CA CYS A 100 7.06 -15.86 -2.67
C CYS A 100 8.08 -15.39 -3.72
N TRP A 101 9.36 -15.62 -3.44
CA TRP A 101 10.45 -15.40 -4.39
C TRP A 101 10.62 -16.59 -5.35
N GLU A 102 10.35 -16.36 -6.63
CA GLU A 102 10.59 -17.31 -7.72
C GLU A 102 11.97 -17.10 -8.32
N ARG A 103 12.80 -18.17 -8.37
CA ARG A 103 14.12 -18.10 -9.01
C ARG A 103 13.97 -18.08 -10.53
N ALA A 104 14.42 -17.01 -11.17
CA ALA A 104 14.39 -16.80 -12.61
C ALA A 104 15.63 -17.34 -13.36
N GLY A 105 16.62 -17.84 -12.61
CA GLY A 105 17.88 -18.37 -13.15
C GLY A 105 18.99 -17.33 -13.13
N SER A 106 20.00 -17.50 -13.99
CA SER A 106 21.14 -16.60 -14.10
C SER A 106 21.30 -16.00 -15.50
N ILE A 107 21.87 -14.81 -15.55
CA ILE A 107 22.05 -14.02 -16.78
C ILE A 107 23.35 -13.22 -16.72
N GLU A 108 24.02 -13.08 -17.86
CA GLU A 108 25.15 -12.16 -18.03
C GLU A 108 24.63 -10.74 -18.31
N LEU A 109 25.03 -9.78 -17.47
CA LEU A 109 24.66 -8.37 -17.61
C LEU A 109 25.92 -7.51 -17.72
N GLU A 110 25.80 -6.39 -18.41
CA GLU A 110 26.86 -5.39 -18.53
C GLU A 110 26.62 -4.22 -17.57
N ALA A 111 27.69 -3.61 -17.07
CA ALA A 111 27.61 -2.38 -16.30
C ALA A 111 26.97 -1.23 -17.11
N GLY A 112 26.27 -0.34 -16.41
CA GLY A 112 25.53 0.78 -16.95
C GLY A 112 24.01 0.57 -16.93
N PRO A 113 23.27 1.29 -17.79
CA PRO A 113 21.82 1.29 -17.75
C PRO A 113 21.26 -0.08 -18.19
N LEU A 114 20.48 -0.69 -17.30
CA LEU A 114 19.73 -1.92 -17.52
C LEU A 114 18.25 -1.60 -17.60
N LYS A 115 17.65 -1.85 -18.78
CA LYS A 115 16.20 -1.79 -18.94
C LYS A 115 15.56 -3.03 -18.31
N VAL A 116 14.54 -2.83 -17.48
CA VAL A 116 13.75 -3.89 -16.84
C VAL A 116 12.32 -3.78 -17.34
N ILE A 117 11.74 -4.89 -17.79
CA ILE A 117 10.40 -4.91 -18.40
C ILE A 117 9.60 -6.10 -17.90
N LEU A 118 8.38 -5.84 -17.43
CA LEU A 118 7.38 -6.86 -17.09
C LEU A 118 6.37 -7.00 -18.23
N HIS A 119 6.19 -8.23 -18.69
CA HIS A 119 5.29 -8.58 -19.78
C HIS A 119 4.09 -9.35 -19.25
N ASP A 120 2.91 -8.73 -19.25
CA ASP A 120 1.68 -9.46 -18.94
C ASP A 120 1.37 -10.44 -20.08
N LEU A 121 1.03 -11.68 -19.73
CA LEU A 121 0.66 -12.71 -20.71
C LEU A 121 -0.85 -12.94 -20.78
N THR A 122 -1.63 -12.36 -19.87
CA THR A 122 -2.98 -12.87 -19.57
C THR A 122 -4.05 -11.80 -19.48
N GLY A 123 -3.73 -10.61 -18.95
CA GLY A 123 -4.72 -9.60 -18.61
C GLY A 123 -5.58 -9.94 -17.40
N PHE A 124 -5.20 -10.94 -16.61
CA PHE A 124 -5.97 -11.42 -15.44
C PHE A 124 -5.13 -11.38 -14.16
N ASP A 125 -4.77 -10.16 -13.77
CA ASP A 125 -4.22 -9.85 -12.46
C ASP A 125 -2.86 -10.54 -12.22
N ALA A 126 -1.93 -10.41 -13.17
CA ALA A 126 -0.54 -10.72 -12.87
C ALA A 126 -0.05 -9.82 -11.74
N ARG A 127 0.70 -10.39 -10.78
CA ARG A 127 1.13 -9.73 -9.55
C ARG A 127 2.63 -9.85 -9.38
N CYS A 128 3.33 -8.72 -9.44
CA CYS A 128 4.76 -8.62 -9.24
C CYS A 128 5.05 -7.56 -8.17
N ASP A 129 5.69 -7.95 -7.08
CA ASP A 129 6.12 -7.05 -6.02
C ASP A 129 7.52 -6.51 -6.29
N ALA A 130 8.49 -7.39 -6.53
CA ALA A 130 9.87 -6.97 -6.66
C ALA A 130 10.71 -7.92 -7.52
N ILE A 131 11.81 -7.40 -8.04
CA ILE A 131 12.86 -8.15 -8.73
C ILE A 131 14.14 -7.97 -7.93
N TYR A 132 14.79 -9.08 -7.59
CA TYR A 132 16.08 -9.07 -6.91
C TYR A 132 17.13 -9.70 -7.81
N ILE A 133 18.27 -9.02 -7.95
CA ILE A 133 19.41 -9.52 -8.70
C ILE A 133 20.65 -9.51 -7.80
N SER A 134 21.43 -10.59 -7.86
CA SER A 134 22.63 -10.74 -7.04
C SER A 134 23.75 -11.43 -7.79
N ARG A 135 24.97 -10.95 -7.59
CA ARG A 135 26.22 -11.54 -8.09
C ARG A 135 27.08 -12.13 -6.98
N ASN A 136 26.84 -11.78 -5.72
CA ASN A 136 27.61 -12.27 -4.57
C ASN A 136 27.04 -13.57 -3.96
N GLY A 137 25.97 -14.12 -4.54
CA GLY A 137 25.28 -15.30 -4.03
C GLY A 137 24.29 -15.00 -2.90
N GLY A 138 24.01 -13.72 -2.64
CA GLY A 138 22.91 -13.28 -1.79
C GLY A 138 21.58 -13.86 -2.26
N GLN A 139 20.71 -14.16 -1.31
CA GLN A 139 19.35 -14.64 -1.57
C GLN A 139 18.36 -13.63 -1.00
N PRO A 140 17.19 -13.46 -1.63
CA PRO A 140 16.21 -12.54 -1.14
C PRO A 140 15.57 -13.05 0.16
N ILE A 141 15.19 -12.12 1.04
CA ILE A 141 14.47 -12.44 2.28
C ILE A 141 12.97 -12.29 2.01
N ASP A 142 12.19 -13.31 2.36
CA ASP A 142 10.74 -13.31 2.17
C ASP A 142 9.99 -12.80 3.41
N GLY A 143 8.71 -12.48 3.22
CA GLY A 143 7.79 -12.01 4.25
C GLY A 143 7.81 -10.50 4.49
N ALA A 144 7.03 -10.09 5.49
CA ALA A 144 6.78 -8.69 5.84
C ALA A 144 7.31 -8.32 7.25
N GLU A 145 8.11 -9.21 7.86
CA GLU A 145 8.63 -9.05 9.21
C GLU A 145 9.84 -8.10 9.28
N SER A 146 10.29 -7.80 10.50
CA SER A 146 11.38 -6.84 10.77
C SER A 146 12.63 -7.06 9.93
N ASP A 147 13.03 -8.31 9.74
CA ASP A 147 14.27 -8.67 9.03
C ASP A 147 14.15 -8.42 7.53
N ALA A 148 12.99 -8.77 6.94
CA ALA A 148 12.69 -8.50 5.54
C ALA A 148 12.61 -6.99 5.28
N ARG A 149 11.98 -6.24 6.18
CA ARG A 149 11.91 -4.76 6.09
C ARG A 149 13.29 -4.11 6.17
N ALA A 150 14.11 -4.51 7.14
CA ALA A 150 15.46 -4.01 7.29
C ALA A 150 16.34 -4.33 6.06
N TRP A 151 16.17 -5.53 5.49
CA TRP A 151 16.85 -5.93 4.27
C TRP A 151 16.45 -5.07 3.06
N ARG A 152 15.14 -4.83 2.85
CA ARG A 152 14.64 -3.95 1.79
C ARG A 152 15.18 -2.52 1.96
N ARG A 153 15.08 -1.93 3.15
CA ARG A 153 15.59 -0.57 3.44
C ARG A 153 17.06 -0.43 3.10
N ARG A 154 17.89 -1.40 3.52
CA ARG A 154 19.33 -1.41 3.24
C ARG A 154 19.63 -1.41 1.74
N LEU A 155 18.96 -2.27 0.97
CA LEU A 155 19.19 -2.37 -0.48
C LEU A 155 18.70 -1.13 -1.24
N ARG A 156 17.70 -0.43 -0.71
CA ARG A 156 17.18 0.83 -1.26
C ARG A 156 17.90 2.08 -0.76
N GLY A 157 18.87 1.94 0.15
CA GLY A 157 19.56 3.08 0.77
C GLY A 157 18.64 3.97 1.61
N LEU A 158 17.54 3.41 2.13
CA LEU A 158 16.62 4.12 3.02
C LEU A 158 17.19 4.19 4.45
N PRO A 159 16.82 5.23 5.24
CA PRO A 159 17.23 5.32 6.64
C PRO A 159 16.80 4.10 7.45
N ASP A 160 17.62 3.69 8.42
CA ASP A 160 17.30 2.57 9.32
C ASP A 160 16.14 2.90 10.27
N GLU A 161 15.97 4.19 10.60
CA GLU A 161 14.96 4.71 11.51
C GLU A 161 14.01 5.69 10.78
N PRO A 162 12.70 5.71 11.10
CA PRO A 162 11.76 6.62 10.49
C PRO A 162 12.11 8.10 10.75
N THR A 163 11.82 8.96 9.77
CA THR A 163 12.03 10.41 9.94
C THR A 163 10.93 11.01 10.81
N ALA A 164 11.30 11.77 11.85
CA ALA A 164 10.33 12.39 12.74
C ALA A 164 9.52 13.51 12.06
N GLU A 165 8.21 13.52 12.29
CA GLU A 165 7.23 14.46 11.76
C GLU A 165 6.38 15.06 12.90
N GLY A 166 6.00 16.34 12.76
CA GLY A 166 5.19 17.07 13.74
C GLY A 166 5.93 18.23 14.43
N PRO A 167 5.44 18.71 15.60
CA PRO A 167 4.44 18.07 16.46
C PRO A 167 3.00 18.32 15.99
N PHE A 168 2.11 17.36 16.25
CA PHE A 168 0.67 17.49 16.06
C PHE A 168 -0.09 17.45 17.39
N ASP A 169 -1.25 18.09 17.43
CA ASP A 169 -2.15 18.00 18.58
C ASP A 169 -3.04 16.75 18.45
N VAL A 170 -3.47 16.43 17.23
CA VAL A 170 -4.26 15.24 16.92
C VAL A 170 -3.90 14.65 15.56
N VAL A 171 -3.80 13.32 15.50
CA VAL A 171 -3.57 12.57 14.25
C VAL A 171 -4.79 11.68 13.97
N PHE A 172 -5.34 11.80 12.76
CA PHE A 172 -6.37 10.91 12.25
C PHE A 172 -5.73 9.85 11.36
N VAL A 173 -5.90 8.58 11.71
CA VAL A 173 -5.38 7.45 10.93
C VAL A 173 -6.53 6.87 10.11
N GLY A 174 -6.49 7.03 8.80
CA GLY A 174 -7.59 6.73 7.88
C GLY A 174 -8.30 8.00 7.41
N GLY A 175 -8.08 8.36 6.14
CA GLY A 175 -8.66 9.50 5.44
C GLY A 175 -10.04 9.26 4.84
N GLY A 176 -10.82 8.32 5.38
CA GLY A 176 -12.24 8.12 5.02
C GLY A 176 -13.10 9.36 5.30
N VAL A 177 -14.39 9.32 4.99
CA VAL A 177 -15.30 10.47 5.31
C VAL A 177 -15.22 10.85 6.78
N THR A 178 -15.20 9.87 7.70
CA THR A 178 -15.13 10.12 9.14
C THR A 178 -13.81 10.79 9.54
N GLY A 179 -12.67 10.22 9.16
CA GLY A 179 -11.36 10.73 9.55
C GLY A 179 -11.03 12.07 8.90
N SER A 180 -11.27 12.23 7.60
CA SER A 180 -10.98 13.48 6.89
C SER A 180 -11.88 14.64 7.32
N VAL A 181 -13.18 14.40 7.55
CA VAL A 181 -14.10 15.45 8.06
C VAL A 181 -13.83 15.77 9.53
N GLY A 182 -13.49 14.76 10.34
CA GLY A 182 -13.05 14.95 11.73
C GLY A 182 -11.80 15.81 11.80
N ALA A 183 -10.83 15.57 10.93
CA ALA A 183 -9.63 16.37 10.81
C ALA A 183 -9.92 17.82 10.40
N LEU A 184 -10.83 18.03 9.45
CA LEU A 184 -11.24 19.37 9.04
C LEU A 184 -11.90 20.12 10.21
N ALA A 185 -12.76 19.44 10.97
CA ALA A 185 -13.37 20.02 12.17
C ALA A 185 -12.32 20.41 13.22
N ALA A 186 -11.36 19.52 13.50
CA ALA A 186 -10.26 19.77 14.43
C ALA A 186 -9.37 20.95 14.00
N ALA A 187 -9.03 21.03 12.71
CA ALA A 187 -8.24 22.12 12.15
C ALA A 187 -8.97 23.46 12.27
N ARG A 188 -10.27 23.50 11.97
CA ARG A 188 -11.13 24.70 12.14
C ARG A 188 -11.30 25.13 13.60
N LEU A 189 -11.06 24.24 14.56
CA LEU A 189 -10.98 24.55 16.00
C LEU A 189 -9.59 25.05 16.44
N GLY A 190 -8.64 25.16 15.50
CA GLY A 190 -7.30 25.69 15.74
C GLY A 190 -6.26 24.65 16.16
N LEU A 191 -6.58 23.36 16.07
CA LEU A 191 -5.61 22.28 16.36
C LEU A 191 -4.66 22.07 15.19
N ARG A 192 -3.42 21.64 15.47
CA ARG A 192 -2.48 21.10 14.49
C ARG A 192 -2.84 19.65 14.22
N VAL A 193 -3.23 19.35 12.99
CA VAL A 193 -3.82 18.07 12.61
C VAL A 193 -3.00 17.39 11.54
N ALA A 194 -2.79 16.08 11.68
CA ALA A 194 -2.36 15.23 10.58
C ALA A 194 -3.49 14.28 10.17
N VAL A 195 -3.62 14.03 8.87
CA VAL A 195 -4.42 12.92 8.31
C VAL A 195 -3.50 11.97 7.60
N VAL A 196 -3.45 10.71 8.05
CA VAL A 196 -2.63 9.66 7.45
C VAL A 196 -3.53 8.72 6.67
N GLN A 197 -3.33 8.63 5.36
CA GLN A 197 -4.16 7.85 4.45
C GLN A 197 -3.29 7.02 3.52
N ASN A 198 -3.55 5.71 3.47
CA ASN A 198 -2.76 4.74 2.71
C ASN A 198 -3.01 4.75 1.18
N ARG A 199 -4.00 5.52 0.72
CA ARG A 199 -4.39 5.68 -0.70
C ARG A 199 -4.06 7.08 -1.23
N PRO A 200 -4.00 7.27 -2.56
CA PRO A 200 -3.81 8.59 -3.20
C PRO A 200 -4.95 9.58 -2.97
N VAL A 201 -6.08 9.16 -2.39
CA VAL A 201 -7.29 9.98 -2.29
C VAL A 201 -7.94 9.86 -0.91
N LEU A 202 -8.64 10.93 -0.52
CA LEU A 202 -9.49 10.97 0.67
C LEU A 202 -10.92 10.53 0.35
N GLY A 203 -11.68 10.19 1.38
CA GLY A 203 -13.09 9.85 1.31
C GLY A 203 -13.43 8.37 1.50
N GLY A 204 -12.42 7.48 1.49
CA GLY A 204 -12.66 6.03 1.62
C GLY A 204 -13.62 5.55 0.54
N ASN A 205 -14.67 4.82 0.89
CA ASN A 205 -15.69 4.38 -0.08
C ASN A 205 -16.36 5.53 -0.84
N ALA A 206 -16.37 6.76 -0.30
CA ALA A 206 -16.94 7.92 -0.98
C ALA A 206 -16.01 8.54 -2.02
N SER A 207 -14.72 8.16 -2.02
CA SER A 207 -13.69 8.70 -2.90
C SER A 207 -14.03 8.54 -4.38
N ILE A 208 -13.21 9.12 -5.24
CA ILE A 208 -13.33 8.94 -6.68
C ILE A 208 -13.06 7.50 -7.14
N GLU A 209 -12.31 6.70 -6.36
CA GLU A 209 -11.98 5.31 -6.70
C GLU A 209 -13.20 4.39 -6.60
N ILE A 210 -14.07 4.62 -5.60
CA ILE A 210 -15.19 3.72 -5.28
C ILE A 210 -16.55 4.37 -5.57
N GLY A 211 -16.72 5.66 -5.27
CA GLY A 211 -17.90 6.43 -5.65
C GLY A 211 -19.11 6.32 -4.72
N ILE A 212 -19.03 5.60 -3.61
CA ILE A 212 -20.15 5.30 -2.70
C ILE A 212 -20.15 6.24 -1.51
N GLY A 213 -20.92 7.33 -1.63
CA GLY A 213 -21.07 8.32 -0.55
C GLY A 213 -22.02 7.88 0.57
N PRO A 214 -21.90 8.48 1.78
CA PRO A 214 -22.86 8.30 2.86
C PRO A 214 -24.29 8.67 2.45
N ARG A 215 -25.24 7.80 2.82
CA ARG A 215 -26.70 8.01 2.67
C ARG A 215 -27.32 8.36 4.02
N GLY A 216 -28.49 9.00 3.99
CA GLY A 216 -29.22 9.42 5.19
C GLY A 216 -28.96 10.88 5.57
N GLU A 217 -29.31 11.22 6.81
CA GLU A 217 -29.14 12.56 7.36
C GLU A 217 -27.67 12.91 7.53
N LYS A 218 -27.30 14.14 7.12
CA LYS A 218 -25.93 14.62 7.14
C LYS A 218 -25.91 16.05 7.67
N GLY A 219 -25.01 16.33 8.60
CA GLY A 219 -24.71 17.69 9.02
C GLY A 219 -24.12 18.52 7.86
N SER A 220 -24.19 19.84 7.97
CA SER A 220 -23.73 20.77 6.93
C SER A 220 -22.25 20.57 6.57
N LEU A 221 -21.38 20.37 7.57
CA LEU A 221 -19.95 20.14 7.34
C LEU A 221 -19.69 18.87 6.53
N VAL A 222 -20.39 17.77 6.86
CA VAL A 222 -20.27 16.51 6.12
C VAL A 222 -20.78 16.72 4.68
N ALA A 223 -21.92 17.38 4.51
CA ALA A 223 -22.50 17.64 3.19
C ALA A 223 -21.59 18.50 2.30
N GLU A 224 -20.94 19.52 2.87
CA GLU A 224 -19.93 20.36 2.20
C GLU A 224 -18.71 19.51 1.79
N ALA A 225 -18.12 18.79 2.75
CA ALA A 225 -16.89 18.02 2.54
C ALA A 225 -17.03 16.92 1.48
N ILE A 226 -18.18 16.22 1.44
CA ILE A 226 -18.42 15.14 0.48
C ILE A 226 -19.04 15.62 -0.83
N ALA A 227 -19.27 16.92 -1.01
CA ALA A 227 -19.70 17.45 -2.29
C ALA A 227 -18.62 17.13 -3.35
N ARG A 228 -19.04 16.77 -4.57
CA ARG A 228 -18.10 16.48 -5.65
C ARG A 228 -17.71 17.75 -6.40
N LYS A 229 -16.42 17.87 -6.68
CA LYS A 229 -15.86 18.79 -7.67
C LYS A 229 -16.23 18.35 -9.10
N PRO A 230 -16.03 19.20 -10.13
CA PRO A 230 -16.30 18.83 -11.52
C PRO A 230 -15.51 17.61 -12.03
N ASP A 231 -14.32 17.36 -11.49
CA ASP A 231 -13.48 16.19 -11.77
C ASP A 231 -14.01 14.89 -11.15
N GLY A 232 -15.08 14.97 -10.35
CA GLY A 232 -15.70 13.85 -9.66
C GLY A 232 -15.10 13.56 -8.28
N ASP A 233 -14.01 14.19 -7.88
CA ASP A 233 -13.38 14.02 -6.58
C ASP A 233 -14.10 14.83 -5.48
N LEU A 234 -13.91 14.48 -4.21
CA LEU A 234 -14.56 15.15 -3.08
C LEU A 234 -13.92 16.51 -2.77
N GLN A 235 -14.69 17.45 -2.22
CA GLN A 235 -14.16 18.75 -1.79
C GLN A 235 -13.20 18.66 -0.58
N ILE A 236 -13.31 17.62 0.24
CA ILE A 236 -12.59 17.50 1.52
C ILE A 236 -11.07 17.69 1.40
N GLY A 237 -10.43 17.19 0.33
CA GLY A 237 -9.00 17.40 0.11
C GLY A 237 -8.64 18.87 -0.06
N GLN A 238 -9.41 19.60 -0.89
CA GLN A 238 -9.22 21.04 -1.08
C GLN A 238 -9.49 21.82 0.21
N LEU A 239 -10.52 21.43 0.97
CA LEU A 239 -10.87 22.09 2.23
C LEU A 239 -9.75 21.93 3.26
N LEU A 240 -9.20 20.71 3.44
CA LEU A 240 -8.09 20.47 4.34
C LEU A 240 -6.82 21.20 3.92
N THR A 241 -6.46 21.20 2.63
CA THR A 241 -5.29 21.94 2.12
C THR A 241 -5.40 23.45 2.34
N ALA A 242 -6.62 24.00 2.43
CA ALA A 242 -6.84 25.41 2.73
C ALA A 242 -6.67 25.76 4.22
N GLU A 243 -6.68 24.76 5.12
CA GLU A 243 -6.48 24.97 6.55
C GLU A 243 -4.98 25.02 6.88
N PRO A 244 -4.44 26.12 7.47
CA PRO A 244 -3.01 26.28 7.69
C PRO A 244 -2.43 25.32 8.74
N ASN A 245 -3.28 24.70 9.55
CA ASN A 245 -2.89 23.78 10.62
C ASN A 245 -3.10 22.31 10.25
N ALA A 246 -3.47 21.99 9.00
CA ALA A 246 -3.71 20.63 8.56
C ALA A 246 -2.58 20.13 7.64
N THR A 247 -2.07 18.94 7.92
CA THR A 247 -1.13 18.22 7.05
C THR A 247 -1.77 16.92 6.59
N ILE A 248 -1.68 16.62 5.29
CA ILE A 248 -2.21 15.39 4.69
C ILE A 248 -1.05 14.52 4.22
N TYR A 249 -0.97 13.31 4.75
CA TYR A 249 -0.04 12.27 4.33
C TYR A 249 -0.81 11.21 3.53
N LEU A 250 -0.84 11.37 2.20
CA LEU A 250 -1.39 10.38 1.26
C LEU A 250 -0.36 9.30 0.98
N HIS A 251 -0.79 8.13 0.51
CA HIS A 251 0.07 6.96 0.30
C HIS A 251 0.78 6.42 1.55
N HIS A 252 0.45 6.90 2.75
CA HIS A 252 1.14 6.51 3.99
C HIS A 252 0.35 5.42 4.72
N GLN A 253 0.91 4.22 4.81
CA GLN A 253 0.35 3.10 5.56
C GLN A 253 0.98 3.06 6.96
N VAL A 254 0.15 3.16 8.00
CA VAL A 254 0.59 2.93 9.38
C VAL A 254 0.90 1.45 9.57
N PHE A 255 2.07 1.16 10.14
CA PHE A 255 2.52 -0.21 10.33
C PHE A 255 3.08 -0.51 11.72
N ASP A 256 3.38 0.51 12.54
CA ASP A 256 3.85 0.33 13.91
C ASP A 256 3.44 1.52 14.79
N LEU A 257 3.59 1.37 16.11
CA LEU A 257 3.41 2.43 17.08
C LEU A 257 4.31 2.25 18.31
N GLU A 258 4.61 3.36 18.98
CA GLU A 258 5.32 3.36 20.26
C GLU A 258 4.34 3.60 21.42
N LEU A 259 4.40 2.72 22.42
CA LEU A 259 3.62 2.84 23.66
C LEU A 259 4.50 3.26 24.83
N ASN A 260 4.02 4.25 25.59
CA ASN A 260 4.46 4.50 26.96
C ASN A 260 3.35 4.13 27.93
N GLY A 261 3.44 2.90 28.44
CA GLY A 261 2.40 2.30 29.26
C GLY A 261 1.11 2.09 28.45
N ARG A 262 0.14 3.00 28.61
CA ARG A 262 -1.16 2.95 27.92
C ARG A 262 -1.38 4.14 26.97
N VAL A 263 -0.34 4.93 26.75
CA VAL A 263 -0.38 6.12 25.89
C VAL A 263 0.39 5.79 24.62
N ILE A 264 -0.24 6.01 23.47
CA ILE A 264 0.48 6.01 22.18
C ILE A 264 1.29 7.30 22.13
N GLU A 265 2.61 7.18 22.03
CA GLU A 265 3.52 8.34 21.90
C GLU A 265 3.69 8.74 20.43
N SER A 266 3.81 7.74 19.54
CA SER A 266 3.92 7.94 18.10
C SER A 266 3.39 6.76 17.31
N ILE A 267 3.12 7.01 16.04
CA ILE A 267 2.87 5.98 15.02
C ILE A 267 3.97 6.07 13.96
N ASP A 268 4.30 4.93 13.37
CA ASP A 268 5.18 4.85 12.21
C ASP A 268 4.39 4.52 10.96
N ALA A 269 4.64 5.27 9.89
CA ALA A 269 3.96 5.12 8.62
C ALA A 269 4.97 5.06 7.47
N ARG A 270 4.67 4.26 6.45
CA ARG A 270 5.50 4.10 5.24
C ARG A 270 4.78 4.65 4.02
N GLU A 271 5.45 5.49 3.25
CA GLU A 271 4.95 5.96 1.96
C GLU A 271 5.10 4.88 0.89
N ALA A 272 4.00 4.49 0.25
CA ALA A 272 3.96 3.42 -0.74
C ALA A 272 4.85 3.68 -1.97
N LEU A 273 5.07 4.94 -2.37
CA LEU A 273 5.82 5.24 -3.59
C LEU A 273 7.34 5.31 -3.40
N SER A 274 7.80 5.65 -2.20
CA SER A 274 9.23 5.84 -1.94
C SER A 274 9.80 4.84 -0.94
N GLY A 275 8.95 4.07 -0.28
CA GLY A 275 9.32 3.23 0.86
C GLY A 275 9.78 4.02 2.10
N ARG A 276 9.78 5.36 2.06
CA ARG A 276 10.24 6.17 3.18
C ARG A 276 9.31 6.02 4.37
N GLU A 277 9.92 5.81 5.52
CA GLU A 277 9.24 5.69 6.80
C GLU A 277 9.30 7.02 7.56
N ILE A 278 8.18 7.40 8.16
CA ILE A 278 8.04 8.57 9.04
C ILE A 278 7.49 8.15 10.40
N ARG A 279 7.91 8.86 11.45
CA ARG A 279 7.39 8.73 12.81
C ARG A 279 6.61 9.99 13.18
N ILE A 280 5.32 9.84 13.45
CA ILE A 280 4.43 10.97 13.77
C ILE A 280 4.08 10.93 15.25
N ALA A 281 4.53 11.95 15.99
CA ALA A 281 4.20 12.14 17.40
C ALA A 281 3.01 13.10 17.57
N ALA A 282 2.08 12.76 18.47
CA ALA A 282 0.92 13.58 18.77
C ALA A 282 0.38 13.38 20.17
N SER A 283 -0.44 14.35 20.63
CA SER A 283 -1.11 14.23 21.93
C SER A 283 -2.31 13.27 21.90
N GLN A 284 -2.95 13.11 20.73
CA GLN A 284 -4.10 12.25 20.54
C GLN A 284 -4.04 11.57 19.17
N PHE A 285 -4.50 10.33 19.11
CA PHE A 285 -4.65 9.55 17.89
C PHE A 285 -6.11 9.11 17.76
N ILE A 286 -6.70 9.28 16.59
CA ILE A 286 -8.07 8.89 16.28
C ILE A 286 -8.02 7.87 15.14
N ASP A 287 -8.35 6.62 15.44
CA ASP A 287 -8.44 5.56 14.45
C ASP A 287 -9.74 5.68 13.65
N CYS A 288 -9.58 5.86 12.34
CA CYS A 288 -10.63 5.96 11.34
C CYS A 288 -10.34 5.03 10.15
N THR A 289 -9.57 3.96 10.35
CA THR A 289 -9.19 3.05 9.25
C THR A 289 -10.30 2.11 8.83
N GLY A 290 -11.30 1.90 9.70
CA GLY A 290 -12.32 0.88 9.52
C GLY A 290 -11.84 -0.54 9.85
N THR A 291 -10.59 -0.69 10.31
CA THR A 291 -9.96 -1.97 10.68
C THR A 291 -9.40 -1.99 12.09
N ALA A 292 -9.49 -0.87 12.82
CA ALA A 292 -8.94 -0.70 14.16
C ALA A 292 -7.42 -0.96 14.23
N ILE A 293 -6.68 -0.48 13.23
CA ILE A 293 -5.23 -0.76 13.08
C ILE A 293 -4.45 -0.36 14.34
N LEU A 294 -4.78 0.76 14.97
CA LEU A 294 -4.09 1.22 16.17
C LEU A 294 -4.36 0.32 17.37
N ALA A 295 -5.57 -0.22 17.47
CA ALA A 295 -5.91 -1.18 18.52
C ALA A 295 -5.14 -2.49 18.33
N VAL A 296 -5.09 -2.99 17.09
CA VAL A 296 -4.33 -4.21 16.73
C VAL A 296 -2.84 -4.03 17.06
N LEU A 297 -2.23 -2.93 16.60
CA LEU A 297 -0.81 -2.64 16.84
C LEU A 297 -0.50 -2.42 18.33
N ALA A 298 -1.43 -1.85 19.09
CA ALA A 298 -1.28 -1.68 20.53
C ALA A 298 -1.51 -2.98 21.34
N GLY A 299 -1.79 -4.11 20.68
CA GLY A 299 -2.10 -5.38 21.32
C GLY A 299 -3.42 -5.36 22.12
N ILE A 300 -4.33 -4.47 21.77
CA ILE A 300 -5.66 -4.37 22.39
C ILE A 300 -6.56 -5.44 21.76
N PRO A 301 -7.33 -6.21 22.57
CA PRO A 301 -8.28 -7.17 22.04
C PRO A 301 -9.29 -6.50 21.10
N THR A 302 -9.35 -6.99 19.87
CA THR A 302 -10.34 -6.58 18.85
C THR A 302 -11.33 -7.70 18.59
N MET A 303 -12.51 -7.34 18.09
CA MET A 303 -13.54 -8.28 17.68
C MET A 303 -13.79 -8.14 16.18
N PHE A 304 -14.03 -9.27 15.52
CA PHE A 304 -14.54 -9.32 14.15
C PHE A 304 -15.99 -9.80 14.17
N GLY A 305 -16.80 -9.32 13.23
CA GLY A 305 -18.20 -9.70 13.11
C GLY A 305 -19.15 -8.85 13.95
N VAL A 306 -20.30 -9.45 14.28
CA VAL A 306 -21.33 -8.87 15.13
C VAL A 306 -21.50 -9.74 16.37
N GLU A 307 -21.32 -9.16 17.54
CA GLU A 307 -21.58 -9.74 18.86
C GLU A 307 -23.03 -10.23 19.01
N SER A 308 -23.25 -11.20 19.90
CA SER A 308 -24.62 -11.52 20.31
C SER A 308 -25.15 -10.54 21.35
N ALA A 309 -26.48 -10.42 21.44
CA ALA A 309 -27.17 -9.62 22.45
C ALA A 309 -26.76 -9.99 23.88
N ASP A 310 -26.44 -11.26 24.14
CA ASP A 310 -26.09 -11.75 25.48
C ASP A 310 -24.66 -11.38 25.89
N GLU A 311 -23.74 -11.13 24.95
CA GLU A 311 -22.32 -10.90 25.25
C GLU A 311 -22.08 -9.59 26.02
N PHE A 312 -22.80 -8.53 25.62
CA PHE A 312 -22.68 -7.19 26.22
C PHE A 312 -24.02 -6.64 26.73
N GLY A 313 -25.10 -7.42 26.65
CA GLY A 313 -26.44 -7.00 27.05
C GLY A 313 -27.07 -5.99 26.08
N GLU A 314 -26.75 -6.10 24.79
CA GLU A 314 -27.21 -5.18 23.75
C GLU A 314 -28.47 -5.71 23.04
N SER A 315 -29.64 -5.18 23.41
CA SER A 315 -30.94 -5.70 22.93
C SER A 315 -31.19 -5.58 21.43
N LEU A 316 -30.38 -4.78 20.72
CA LEU A 316 -30.48 -4.61 19.26
C LEU A 316 -29.52 -5.51 18.48
N ALA A 317 -28.58 -6.17 19.16
CA ALA A 317 -27.67 -7.13 18.55
C ALA A 317 -28.40 -8.45 18.22
N PRO A 318 -27.89 -9.26 17.27
CA PRO A 318 -28.47 -10.55 16.96
C PRO A 318 -28.42 -11.52 18.15
N PRO A 319 -29.30 -12.54 18.21
CA PRO A 319 -29.30 -13.51 19.31
C PRO A 319 -28.04 -14.40 19.33
N GLU A 320 -27.40 -14.59 18.18
CA GLU A 320 -26.16 -15.36 18.04
C GLU A 320 -25.10 -14.48 17.37
N ARG A 321 -23.84 -14.75 17.69
CA ARG A 321 -22.68 -14.11 17.08
C ARG A 321 -22.66 -14.39 15.56
N LEU A 322 -22.36 -13.36 14.78
CA LEU A 322 -22.24 -13.46 13.32
C LEU A 322 -20.82 -13.15 12.86
N GLU A 323 -20.10 -14.15 12.34
CA GLU A 323 -18.77 -14.01 11.75
C GLU A 323 -18.83 -13.45 10.33
N GLN A 324 -19.31 -12.21 10.18
CA GLN A 324 -19.50 -11.56 8.88
C GLN A 324 -19.12 -10.09 8.90
N HIS A 325 -18.62 -9.59 7.77
CA HIS A 325 -18.45 -8.16 7.52
C HIS A 325 -19.71 -7.58 6.86
N HIS A 326 -19.82 -6.24 6.75
CA HIS A 326 -20.90 -5.54 6.01
C HIS A 326 -20.95 -5.82 4.49
N GLY A 327 -20.26 -6.87 4.01
CA GLY A 327 -20.14 -7.24 2.61
C GLY A 327 -19.10 -6.43 1.84
N HIS A 328 -18.87 -6.82 0.59
CA HIS A 328 -18.09 -6.04 -0.37
C HIS A 328 -19.05 -5.23 -1.24
N THR A 329 -18.74 -3.96 -1.51
CA THR A 329 -19.49 -3.23 -2.52
C THR A 329 -18.74 -3.24 -3.84
N VAL A 330 -19.41 -3.72 -4.89
CA VAL A 330 -18.87 -3.71 -6.24
C VAL A 330 -19.70 -2.75 -7.08
N PHE A 331 -19.04 -1.75 -7.66
CA PHE A 331 -19.69 -0.79 -8.55
C PHE A 331 -19.42 -1.16 -10.00
N PHE A 332 -20.46 -1.62 -10.71
CA PHE A 332 -20.36 -1.94 -12.14
C PHE A 332 -20.92 -0.80 -12.98
N ARG A 333 -20.10 -0.20 -13.85
CA ARG A 333 -20.59 0.62 -14.96
C ARG A 333 -20.79 -0.27 -16.17
N THR A 334 -22.05 -0.44 -16.59
CA THR A 334 -22.38 -1.25 -17.77
C THR A 334 -22.20 -0.50 -19.09
N ARG A 335 -21.95 0.82 -19.04
CA ARG A 335 -21.60 1.70 -20.17
C ARG A 335 -20.72 2.85 -19.68
N MET A 336 -19.75 3.26 -20.50
CA MET A 336 -19.03 4.53 -20.30
C MET A 336 -19.98 5.68 -20.64
N ALA A 337 -20.04 6.70 -19.77
CA ALA A 337 -20.80 7.93 -20.01
C ALA A 337 -19.96 8.93 -20.81
#